data_AF-A0A9E5FT66-F1
#
_entry.id   AF-A0A9E5FT66-F1
#
_cell.length_a   1.000
_cell.length_b   1.000
_cell.length_c   1.000
_cell.angle_alpha   90.00
_cell.angle_beta   90.00
_cell.angle_gamma   90.00
#
_symmetry.space_group_name_H-M   'P 1'
#
loop_
_entity.id
_entity.type
_entity.pdbx_description
1 polymer ?
#
loop_
_entity_poly.entity_id
_entity_poly.type
_entity_poly.pdbx_seq_one_letter_code
_entity_poly.pdbx_strand_id
1 'polypeptide(L)'
;MLSVRTLVSLILFSSSICLGQAQQAPAPAQATPTPGQPSLPTTIPPGPPIVRDDLTPEQKEVMNEVDRLRAEKALLDAKIALADAKRTEELVPVNSEVLRLNSERALRMAKAAAEAAALEDERVRLERQASLEAARANARLAEKNNKIKELEAEAKQLQLESSNTVTRLNNDINRFQKEEEARKIAANAKPQYLKDPLVNGTLIISDRRIPLNGAITDQLAEFVCQRINFYNNQSTEFPI
;
A
#
# COMPACT_ATOMS: atom_id res chain seq x y z
N MET A 1 -22.15 -10.95 19.36
CA MET A 1 -22.13 -12.42 19.18
C MET A 1 -21.21 -12.74 18.01
N LEU A 2 -20.16 -13.56 18.29
CA LEU A 2 -19.34 -14.44 17.42
C LEU A 2 -19.06 -14.00 15.97
N SER A 3 -17.84 -13.74 15.46
CA SER A 3 -16.55 -14.46 15.50
C SER A 3 -16.60 -15.93 15.08
N VAL A 4 -16.24 -16.22 13.80
CA VAL A 4 -15.68 -17.49 13.29
C VAL A 4 -14.90 -17.18 11.98
N ARG A 5 -13.57 -17.08 12.01
CA ARG A 5 -12.53 -18.06 11.53
C ARG A 5 -12.54 -18.36 10.02
N THR A 6 -11.53 -17.96 9.23
CA THR A 6 -10.18 -18.54 9.01
C THR A 6 -10.16 -19.84 8.19
N LEU A 7 -9.61 -19.79 6.96
CA LEU A 7 -8.84 -20.86 6.27
C LEU A 7 -8.30 -20.24 4.96
N VAL A 8 -7.04 -19.79 4.87
CA VAL A 8 -5.81 -20.57 4.60
C VAL A 8 -5.96 -21.50 3.39
N SER A 9 -5.43 -21.10 2.24
CA SER A 9 -4.74 -22.03 1.33
C SER A 9 -3.66 -21.28 0.55
N LEU A 10 -2.43 -21.56 0.97
CA LEU A 10 -1.16 -21.13 0.43
C LEU A 10 -0.71 -22.25 -0.51
N ILE A 11 -0.64 -22.02 -1.82
CA ILE A 11 0.02 -22.94 -2.75
C ILE A 11 1.26 -22.22 -3.29
N LEU A 12 2.38 -22.51 -2.62
CA LEU A 12 3.72 -22.35 -3.14
C LEU A 12 3.94 -23.38 -4.25
N PHE A 13 4.21 -22.93 -5.48
CA PHE A 13 4.97 -23.71 -6.44
C PHE A 13 6.29 -22.97 -6.72
N SER A 14 7.33 -23.53 -6.13
CA SER A 14 8.73 -23.20 -6.38
C SER A 14 9.22 -24.03 -7.56
N SER A 15 9.79 -23.36 -8.57
CA SER A 15 10.80 -23.96 -9.43
C SER A 15 11.53 -22.85 -10.18
N SER A 16 12.67 -22.45 -9.62
CA SER A 16 13.74 -21.73 -10.30
C SER A 16 14.41 -22.65 -11.33
N ILE A 17 14.52 -22.20 -12.58
CA ILE A 17 15.53 -22.69 -13.52
C ILE A 17 16.17 -21.47 -14.20
N CYS A 18 17.50 -21.52 -14.23
CA CYS A 18 18.45 -20.45 -14.51
C CYS A 18 18.38 -19.84 -15.93
N LEU A 19 18.80 -18.57 -15.94
CA LEU A 19 19.28 -17.79 -17.08
C LEU A 19 20.53 -18.43 -17.72
N GLY A 20 20.61 -18.42 -19.05
CA GLY A 20 21.83 -18.74 -19.81
C GLY A 20 21.64 -18.41 -21.28
N GLN A 21 22.35 -17.38 -21.75
CA GLN A 21 22.24 -16.75 -23.06
C GLN A 21 22.84 -17.54 -24.23
N ALA A 22 22.38 -17.14 -25.41
CA ALA A 22 23.11 -16.99 -26.67
C ALA A 22 23.16 -18.17 -27.66
N GLN A 23 22.72 -17.84 -28.88
CA GLN A 23 23.42 -18.01 -30.16
C GLN A 23 22.62 -18.76 -31.25
N GLN A 24 22.33 -17.99 -32.30
CA GLN A 24 22.34 -18.34 -33.73
C GLN A 24 21.09 -18.87 -34.46
N ALA A 25 20.83 -18.13 -35.55
CA ALA A 25 19.85 -18.35 -36.60
C ALA A 25 20.14 -19.60 -37.46
N PRO A 26 19.12 -20.20 -38.11
CA PRO A 26 19.34 -21.28 -39.05
C PRO A 26 19.51 -20.74 -40.48
N ALA A 27 20.57 -21.14 -41.16
CA ALA A 27 20.70 -21.14 -42.62
C ALA A 27 21.24 -22.52 -43.06
N PRO A 28 20.90 -22.97 -44.28
CA PRO A 28 20.57 -24.37 -44.56
C PRO A 28 21.81 -25.22 -44.88
N ALA A 29 21.87 -26.41 -44.29
CA ALA A 29 22.85 -27.42 -44.66
C ALA A 29 22.27 -28.36 -45.71
N GLN A 30 22.97 -28.44 -46.83
CA GLN A 30 22.85 -29.46 -47.86
C GLN A 30 23.02 -30.86 -47.25
N ALA A 31 22.15 -31.79 -47.64
CA ALA A 31 22.39 -33.22 -47.51
C ALA A 31 21.62 -33.97 -48.61
N THR A 32 22.30 -34.26 -49.71
CA THR A 32 22.17 -35.58 -50.35
C THR A 32 23.13 -36.52 -49.60
N PRO A 33 22.77 -37.80 -49.41
CA PRO A 33 23.12 -38.76 -50.45
C PRO A 33 22.08 -39.87 -50.68
N THR A 34 22.06 -40.31 -51.94
CA THR A 34 21.48 -41.56 -52.44
C THR A 34 22.00 -42.78 -51.67
N PRO A 35 21.21 -43.87 -51.58
CA PRO A 35 21.70 -45.11 -52.18
C PRO A 35 20.59 -45.97 -52.81
N GLY A 36 20.92 -46.63 -53.92
CA GLY A 36 20.08 -47.72 -54.45
C GLY A 36 20.23 -48.00 -55.94
N GLN A 37 21.39 -48.49 -56.38
CA GLN A 37 21.46 -49.33 -57.58
C GLN A 37 21.00 -50.74 -57.23
N PRO A 38 20.39 -51.44 -58.21
CA PRO A 38 20.88 -52.77 -58.55
C PRO A 38 21.54 -52.75 -59.93
N SER A 39 22.76 -53.30 -59.95
CA SER A 39 23.53 -53.75 -61.10
C SER A 39 22.74 -54.70 -62.00
N LEU A 40 22.99 -54.64 -63.31
CA LEU A 40 23.51 -55.76 -64.11
C LEU A 40 24.12 -55.21 -65.41
N PRO A 41 25.33 -55.67 -65.82
CA PRO A 41 25.96 -55.29 -67.08
C PRO A 41 25.51 -56.25 -68.18
N THR A 42 24.87 -55.73 -69.21
CA THR A 42 24.74 -56.45 -70.48
C THR A 42 25.36 -55.57 -71.56
N THR A 43 26.64 -55.81 -71.79
CA THR A 43 27.34 -55.49 -73.03
C THR A 43 26.58 -56.16 -74.18
N ILE A 44 25.81 -55.37 -74.93
CA ILE A 44 25.26 -55.79 -76.21
C ILE A 44 26.33 -55.47 -77.27
N PRO A 45 26.82 -56.46 -78.03
CA PRO A 45 27.81 -56.27 -79.09
C PRO A 45 27.26 -55.36 -80.20
N PRO A 46 28.13 -54.67 -80.97
CA PRO A 46 27.70 -53.79 -82.06
C PRO A 46 27.01 -54.65 -83.13
N GLY A 47 25.68 -54.58 -83.15
CA GLY A 47 24.87 -55.17 -84.20
C GLY A 47 25.18 -54.50 -85.55
N PRO A 48 25.06 -55.23 -86.67
CA PRO A 48 25.43 -54.74 -87.99
C PRO A 48 24.72 -53.43 -88.32
N PRO A 49 25.34 -52.53 -89.12
CA PRO A 49 24.67 -51.31 -89.56
C PRO A 49 23.39 -51.73 -90.28
N ILE A 50 22.23 -51.29 -89.77
CA ILE A 50 20.97 -51.43 -90.51
C ILE A 50 21.12 -50.51 -91.72
N VAL A 51 21.49 -51.15 -92.83
CA VAL A 51 21.44 -50.65 -94.19
C VAL A 51 20.07 -50.03 -94.39
N ARG A 52 20.05 -48.80 -94.88
CA ARG A 52 18.85 -48.02 -95.19
C ARG A 52 18.18 -48.52 -96.48
N ASP A 53 18.02 -49.81 -96.66
CA ASP A 53 17.39 -50.45 -97.82
C ASP A 53 16.85 -51.79 -97.29
N ASP A 54 15.56 -52.09 -97.09
CA ASP A 54 14.32 -51.63 -97.68
C ASP A 54 13.25 -51.51 -96.58
N LEU A 55 12.82 -50.30 -96.24
CA LEU A 55 11.61 -50.14 -95.44
C LEU A 55 10.40 -50.47 -96.34
N THR A 56 9.56 -51.41 -95.91
CA THR A 56 8.21 -51.56 -96.45
C THR A 56 7.48 -50.20 -96.37
N PRO A 57 6.63 -49.86 -97.35
CA PRO A 57 6.01 -48.52 -97.44
C PRO A 57 5.34 -48.08 -96.13
N GLU A 58 4.72 -49.00 -95.41
CA GLU A 58 4.04 -48.76 -94.12
C GLU A 58 4.98 -48.32 -92.99
N GLN A 59 6.24 -48.78 -92.96
CA GLN A 59 7.22 -48.40 -91.91
C GLN A 59 7.84 -47.01 -92.16
N LYS A 60 7.98 -46.61 -93.42
CA LYS A 60 8.42 -45.24 -93.79
C LYS A 60 7.36 -44.23 -93.36
N GLU A 61 6.08 -44.57 -93.55
CA GLU A 61 4.96 -43.73 -93.15
C GLU A 61 4.87 -43.56 -91.63
N VAL A 62 5.04 -44.64 -90.85
CA VAL A 62 5.09 -44.56 -89.38
C VAL A 62 6.28 -43.71 -88.89
N MET A 63 7.46 -43.82 -89.49
CA MET A 63 8.60 -42.99 -89.10
C MET A 63 8.41 -41.52 -89.46
N ASN A 64 7.85 -41.23 -90.63
CA ASN A 64 7.48 -39.87 -91.03
C ASN A 64 6.42 -39.27 -90.08
N GLU A 65 5.45 -40.07 -89.63
CA GLU A 65 4.45 -39.64 -88.66
C GLU A 65 5.06 -39.45 -87.26
N VAL A 66 6.00 -40.29 -86.84
CA VAL A 66 6.75 -40.09 -85.59
C VAL A 66 7.59 -38.82 -85.65
N ASP A 67 8.25 -38.54 -86.77
CA ASP A 67 9.03 -37.31 -86.95
C ASP A 67 8.13 -36.08 -87.04
N ARG A 68 6.93 -36.20 -87.63
CA ARG A 68 5.89 -35.18 -87.58
C ARG A 68 5.41 -34.91 -86.16
N LEU A 69 5.07 -35.95 -85.40
CA LEU A 69 4.64 -35.81 -84.00
C LEU A 69 5.76 -35.26 -83.10
N ARG A 70 7.03 -35.60 -83.37
CA ARG A 70 8.18 -34.98 -82.70
C ARG A 70 8.31 -33.50 -83.05
N ALA A 71 8.10 -33.12 -84.31
CA ALA A 71 8.10 -31.72 -84.73
C ALA A 71 6.92 -30.95 -84.10
N GLU A 72 5.72 -31.54 -84.07
CA GLU A 72 4.54 -30.97 -83.41
C GLU A 72 4.74 -30.83 -81.90
N LYS A 73 5.35 -31.82 -81.24
CA LYS A 73 5.75 -31.74 -79.84
C LYS A 73 6.77 -30.63 -79.60
N ALA A 74 7.80 -30.50 -80.44
CA ALA A 74 8.78 -29.43 -80.32
C ALA A 74 8.15 -28.03 -80.48
N LEU A 75 7.15 -27.89 -81.36
CA LEU A 75 6.37 -26.65 -81.50
C LEU A 75 5.50 -26.37 -80.26
N LEU A 76 4.90 -27.40 -79.67
CA LEU A 76 4.14 -27.26 -78.42
C LEU A 76 5.05 -26.87 -77.25
N ASP A 77 6.20 -27.54 -77.10
CA ASP A 77 7.20 -27.24 -76.07
C ASP A 77 7.72 -25.80 -76.22
N ALA A 78 7.98 -25.34 -77.46
CA ALA A 78 8.38 -23.96 -77.74
C ALA A 78 7.26 -22.95 -77.41
N LYS A 79 5.99 -23.28 -77.68
CA LYS A 79 4.84 -22.44 -77.31
C LYS A 79 4.67 -22.34 -75.79
N ILE A 80 4.85 -23.44 -75.06
CA ILE A 80 4.81 -23.44 -73.59
C ILE A 80 5.95 -22.58 -73.04
N ALA A 81 7.18 -22.78 -73.52
CA ALA A 81 8.33 -21.98 -73.09
C ALA A 81 8.15 -20.47 -73.35
N LEU A 82 7.55 -20.10 -74.50
CA LEU A 82 7.21 -18.71 -74.80
C LEU A 82 6.13 -18.18 -73.85
N ALA A 83 5.07 -18.97 -73.60
CA ALA A 83 4.01 -18.58 -72.67
C ALA A 83 4.55 -18.39 -71.24
N ASP A 84 5.44 -19.27 -70.78
CA ASP A 84 6.10 -19.17 -69.48
C ASP A 84 7.01 -17.94 -69.41
N ALA A 85 7.79 -17.66 -70.46
CA ALA A 85 8.63 -16.47 -70.54
C ALA A 85 7.79 -15.18 -70.44
N LYS A 86 6.69 -15.09 -71.20
CA LYS A 86 5.76 -13.96 -71.11
C LYS A 86 5.14 -13.81 -69.73
N ARG A 87 4.72 -14.92 -69.11
CA ARG A 87 4.18 -14.91 -67.74
C ARG A 87 5.23 -14.42 -66.74
N THR A 88 6.48 -14.86 -66.87
CA THR A 88 7.55 -14.39 -65.99
C THR A 88 7.83 -12.91 -66.17
N GLU A 89 7.79 -12.40 -67.39
CA GLU A 89 7.94 -10.97 -67.69
C GLU A 89 6.80 -10.13 -67.09
N GLU A 90 5.55 -10.59 -67.22
CA GLU A 90 4.38 -9.94 -66.61
C GLU A 90 4.42 -9.97 -65.07
N LEU A 91 5.05 -10.97 -64.46
CA LEU A 91 5.22 -11.06 -63.01
C LEU A 91 6.28 -10.08 -62.46
N VAL A 92 7.27 -9.65 -63.26
CA VAL A 92 8.31 -8.71 -62.81
C VAL A 92 7.73 -7.39 -62.27
N PRO A 93 6.87 -6.64 -63.00
CA PRO A 93 6.32 -5.39 -62.50
C PRO A 93 5.43 -5.63 -61.27
N VAL A 94 4.61 -6.69 -61.27
CA VAL A 94 3.76 -7.05 -60.13
C VAL A 94 4.60 -7.34 -58.88
N ASN A 95 5.69 -8.12 -59.01
CA ASN A 95 6.59 -8.41 -57.90
C ASN A 95 7.28 -7.15 -57.37
N SER A 96 7.69 -6.25 -58.27
CA SER A 96 8.29 -4.97 -57.86
C SER A 96 7.30 -4.08 -57.10
N GLU A 97 6.04 -4.05 -57.53
CA GLU A 97 4.98 -3.30 -56.85
C GLU A 97 4.61 -3.93 -55.50
N VAL A 98 4.57 -5.26 -55.41
CA VAL A 98 4.37 -5.97 -54.13
C VAL A 98 5.51 -5.63 -53.15
N LEU A 99 6.77 -5.60 -53.60
CA LEU A 99 7.90 -5.18 -52.77
C LEU A 99 7.79 -3.72 -52.33
N ARG A 100 7.38 -2.83 -53.25
CA ARG A 100 7.15 -1.41 -52.96
C ARG A 100 6.06 -1.23 -51.91
N LEU A 101 4.89 -1.84 -52.11
CA LEU A 101 3.76 -1.78 -51.18
C LEU A 101 4.08 -2.41 -49.83
N ASN A 102 4.85 -3.51 -49.81
CA ASN A 102 5.28 -4.13 -48.56
C ASN A 102 6.24 -3.24 -47.79
N SER A 103 7.19 -2.58 -48.45
CA SER A 103 8.09 -1.63 -47.79
C SER A 103 7.37 -0.37 -47.30
N GLU A 104 6.42 0.15 -48.08
CA GLU A 104 5.57 1.28 -47.67
C GLU A 104 4.71 0.92 -46.46
N ARG A 105 4.10 -0.28 -46.46
CA ARG A 105 3.34 -0.80 -45.32
C ARG A 105 4.21 -0.97 -44.08
N ALA A 106 5.40 -1.56 -44.23
CA ALA A 106 6.33 -1.75 -43.14
C ALA A 106 6.77 -0.41 -42.53
N LEU A 107 7.05 0.59 -43.37
CA LEU A 107 7.39 1.94 -42.93
C LEU A 107 6.22 2.61 -42.20
N ARG A 108 5.00 2.48 -42.72
CA ARG A 108 3.80 3.01 -42.04
C ARG A 108 3.58 2.36 -40.68
N MET A 109 3.74 1.04 -40.59
CA MET A 109 3.63 0.30 -39.33
C MET A 109 4.73 0.70 -38.34
N ALA A 110 5.98 0.85 -38.80
CA ALA A 110 7.08 1.29 -37.96
C ALA A 110 6.86 2.71 -37.41
N LYS A 111 6.36 3.63 -38.25
CA LYS A 111 6.00 4.99 -37.80
C LYS A 111 4.88 4.98 -36.76
N ALA A 112 3.82 4.22 -37.00
CA ALA A 112 2.72 4.10 -36.04
C ALA A 112 3.18 3.46 -34.72
N ALA A 113 4.05 2.45 -34.77
CA ALA A 113 4.63 1.83 -33.60
C ALA A 113 5.54 2.80 -32.81
N ALA A 114 6.34 3.61 -33.50
CA ALA A 114 7.18 4.63 -32.87
C ALA A 114 6.35 5.74 -32.22
N GLU A 115 5.28 6.20 -32.88
CA GLU A 115 4.34 7.18 -32.32
C GLU A 115 3.62 6.62 -31.10
N ALA A 116 3.14 5.37 -31.16
CA ALA A 116 2.53 4.70 -30.02
C ALA A 116 3.49 4.55 -28.84
N ALA A 117 4.76 4.21 -29.09
CA ALA A 117 5.79 4.12 -28.05
C ALA A 117 6.07 5.49 -27.41
N ALA A 118 6.16 6.56 -28.20
CA ALA A 118 6.35 7.92 -27.67
C ALA A 118 5.17 8.39 -26.82
N LEU A 119 3.94 8.07 -27.23
CA LEU A 119 2.75 8.38 -26.44
C LEU A 119 2.72 7.60 -25.12
N GLU A 120 3.13 6.33 -25.13
CA GLU A 120 3.22 5.52 -23.92
C GLU A 120 4.29 6.07 -22.95
N ASP A 121 5.45 6.48 -23.45
CA ASP A 121 6.48 7.11 -22.62
C ASP A 121 5.98 8.40 -21.95
N GLU A 122 5.22 9.23 -22.69
CA GLU A 122 4.60 10.43 -22.11
C GLU A 122 3.49 10.10 -21.11
N ARG A 123 2.69 9.05 -21.35
CA ARG A 123 1.70 8.56 -20.36
C ARG A 123 2.39 8.14 -19.08
N VAL A 124 3.44 7.31 -19.16
CA VAL A 124 4.21 6.85 -18.00
C VAL A 124 4.86 8.02 -17.27
N ARG A 125 5.39 9.00 -18.00
CA ARG A 125 5.97 10.22 -17.41
C ARG A 125 4.93 11.01 -16.63
N LEU A 126 3.76 11.25 -17.22
CA LEU A 126 2.67 11.99 -16.59
C LEU A 126 2.10 11.24 -15.39
N GLU A 127 1.98 9.91 -15.47
CA GLU A 127 1.53 9.08 -14.35
C GLU A 127 2.52 9.13 -13.18
N ARG A 128 3.83 9.05 -13.46
CA ARG A 128 4.87 9.23 -12.44
C ARG A 128 4.77 10.61 -11.79
N GLN A 129 4.60 11.67 -12.58
CA GLN A 129 4.45 13.02 -12.04
C GLN A 129 3.19 13.14 -11.16
N ALA A 130 2.04 12.64 -11.64
CA ALA A 130 0.79 12.63 -10.89
C ALA A 130 0.93 11.84 -9.58
N SER A 131 1.62 10.70 -9.60
CA SER A 131 1.87 9.88 -8.41
C SER A 131 2.73 10.62 -7.37
N LEU A 132 3.75 11.36 -7.81
CA LEU A 132 4.62 12.16 -6.93
C LEU A 132 3.87 13.36 -6.35
N GLU A 133 3.03 14.02 -7.14
CA GLU A 133 2.21 15.14 -6.68
C GLU A 133 1.14 14.68 -5.69
N ALA A 134 0.46 13.55 -5.96
CA ALA A 134 -0.47 12.92 -5.04
C ALA A 134 0.21 12.51 -3.73
N ALA A 135 1.40 11.91 -3.79
CA ALA A 135 2.18 11.56 -2.61
C ALA A 135 2.56 12.81 -1.78
N ARG A 136 2.97 13.90 -2.44
CA ARG A 136 3.29 15.18 -1.78
C ARG A 136 2.05 15.81 -1.14
N ALA A 137 0.90 15.79 -1.82
CA ALA A 137 -0.35 16.30 -1.27
C ALA A 137 -0.78 15.49 -0.04
N ASN A 138 -0.71 14.16 -0.11
CA ASN A 138 -1.00 13.28 1.01
C ASN A 138 -0.04 13.48 2.19
N ALA A 139 1.25 13.68 1.94
CA ALA A 139 2.23 14.00 2.98
C ALA A 139 1.89 15.32 3.68
N ARG A 140 1.56 16.38 2.93
CA ARG A 140 1.13 17.67 3.51
C ARG A 140 -0.16 17.53 4.33
N LEU A 141 -1.13 16.75 3.87
CA LEU A 141 -2.35 16.50 4.63
C LEU A 141 -2.06 15.71 5.91
N ALA A 142 -1.16 14.72 5.85
CA ALA A 142 -0.73 13.97 7.03
C ALA A 142 -0.04 14.88 8.05
N GLU A 143 0.86 15.78 7.62
CA GLU A 143 1.49 16.78 8.48
C GLU A 143 0.46 17.69 9.17
N LYS A 144 -0.52 18.21 8.41
CA LYS A 144 -1.59 19.06 8.98
C LYS A 144 -2.46 18.29 9.97
N ASN A 145 -2.83 17.05 9.66
CA ASN A 145 -3.59 16.19 10.56
C ASN A 145 -2.82 15.86 11.84
N ASN A 146 -1.52 15.62 11.74
CA ASN A 146 -0.67 15.41 12.91
C ASN A 146 -0.59 16.69 13.76
N LYS A 147 -0.49 17.86 13.13
CA LYS A 147 -0.49 19.14 13.87
C LYS A 147 -1.82 19.39 14.56
N ILE A 148 -2.95 19.06 13.94
CA ILE A 148 -4.26 19.15 14.57
C ILE A 148 -4.32 18.24 15.80
N LYS A 149 -3.89 16.97 15.68
CA LYS A 149 -3.85 16.04 16.82
C LYS A 149 -2.95 16.52 17.96
N GLU A 150 -1.81 17.12 17.65
CA GLU A 150 -0.92 17.72 18.64
C GLU A 150 -1.60 18.88 19.37
N LEU A 151 -2.21 19.81 18.63
CA LEU A 151 -2.94 20.94 19.21
C LEU A 151 -4.16 20.50 20.02
N GLU A 152 -4.86 19.46 19.57
CA GLU A 152 -5.97 18.86 20.32
C GLU A 152 -5.50 18.22 21.63
N ALA A 153 -4.33 17.56 21.63
CA ALA A 153 -3.74 16.99 22.83
C ALA A 153 -3.30 18.10 23.81
N GLU A 154 -2.66 19.15 23.29
CA GLU A 154 -2.27 20.33 24.08
C GLU A 154 -3.48 21.03 24.69
N ALA A 155 -4.55 21.26 23.91
CA ALA A 155 -5.79 21.85 24.41
C ALA A 155 -6.44 20.99 25.51
N LYS A 156 -6.45 19.67 25.35
CA LYS A 156 -6.94 18.75 26.40
C LYS A 156 -6.08 18.79 27.65
N GLN A 157 -4.76 18.84 27.51
CA GLN A 157 -3.86 18.96 28.64
C GLN A 157 -4.10 20.27 29.39
N LEU A 158 -4.16 21.38 28.68
CA LEU A 158 -4.43 22.69 29.27
C LEU A 158 -5.80 22.73 29.97
N GLN A 159 -6.81 22.09 29.39
CA GLN A 159 -8.14 21.97 30.01
C GLN A 159 -8.08 21.16 31.31
N LEU A 160 -7.32 20.07 31.36
CA LEU A 160 -7.13 19.27 32.56
C LEU A 160 -6.34 20.04 33.63
N GLU A 161 -5.29 20.76 33.24
CA GLU A 161 -4.53 21.62 34.15
C GLU A 161 -5.40 22.73 34.74
N SER A 162 -6.19 23.41 33.91
CA SER A 162 -7.19 24.40 34.36
C SER A 162 -8.25 23.79 35.28
N SER A 163 -8.77 22.61 34.96
CA SER A 163 -9.73 21.91 35.82
C SER A 163 -9.12 21.53 37.17
N ASN A 164 -7.86 21.11 37.19
CA ASN A 164 -7.13 20.79 38.42
C ASN A 164 -6.88 22.04 39.27
N THR A 165 -6.51 23.18 38.67
CA THR A 165 -6.30 24.43 39.42
C THR A 165 -7.61 24.96 39.99
N VAL A 166 -8.71 24.93 39.21
CA VAL A 166 -10.06 25.29 39.70
C VAL A 166 -10.47 24.39 40.86
N THR A 167 -10.27 23.08 40.77
CA THR A 167 -10.59 22.14 41.85
C THR A 167 -9.80 22.44 43.12
N ARG A 168 -8.49 22.72 42.98
CA ARG A 168 -7.64 23.11 44.11
C ARG A 168 -8.12 24.40 44.77
N LEU A 169 -8.38 25.44 43.99
CA LEU A 169 -8.86 26.73 44.50
C LEU A 169 -10.23 26.59 45.18
N ASN A 170 -11.14 25.78 44.62
CA ASN A 170 -12.43 25.49 45.25
C ASN A 170 -12.26 24.77 46.59
N ASN A 171 -11.33 23.83 46.70
CA ASN A 171 -11.02 23.18 47.98
C ASN A 171 -10.47 24.17 49.02
N ASP A 172 -9.59 25.09 48.60
CA ASP A 172 -9.07 26.15 49.47
C ASP A 172 -10.18 27.11 49.93
N ILE A 173 -11.05 27.54 49.02
CA ILE A 173 -12.22 28.38 49.33
C ILE A 173 -13.12 27.68 50.34
N ASN A 174 -13.46 26.42 50.11
CA ASN A 174 -14.30 25.64 51.03
C ASN A 174 -13.66 25.50 52.41
N ARG A 175 -12.33 25.37 52.50
CA ARG A 175 -11.63 25.34 53.78
C ARG A 175 -11.74 26.68 54.49
N PHE A 176 -11.46 27.78 53.81
CA PHE A 176 -11.56 29.12 54.39
C PHE A 176 -12.98 29.46 54.83
N GLN A 177 -14.00 29.11 54.05
CA GLN A 177 -15.40 29.29 54.42
C GLN A 177 -15.74 28.53 55.71
N LYS A 178 -15.36 27.25 55.81
CA LYS A 178 -15.57 26.45 57.02
C LYS A 178 -14.81 26.98 58.23
N GLU A 179 -13.56 27.43 58.04
CA GLU A 179 -12.77 28.06 59.10
C GLU A 179 -13.42 29.37 59.59
N GLU A 180 -13.95 30.18 58.67
CA GLU A 180 -14.64 31.42 59.00
C GLU A 180 -15.97 31.15 59.72
N GLU A 181 -16.76 30.17 59.27
CA GLU A 181 -17.96 29.69 59.95
C GLU A 181 -17.64 29.17 61.36
N ALA A 182 -16.62 28.33 61.51
CA ALA A 182 -16.18 27.83 62.80
C ALA A 182 -15.73 28.96 63.73
N ARG A 183 -15.01 29.96 63.21
CA ARG A 183 -14.60 31.15 63.98
C ARG A 183 -15.81 31.98 64.41
N LYS A 184 -16.81 32.18 63.54
CA LYS A 184 -18.06 32.86 63.89
C LYS A 184 -18.82 32.11 64.98
N ILE A 185 -18.92 30.79 64.88
CA ILE A 185 -19.55 29.96 65.91
C ILE A 185 -18.80 30.06 67.24
N ALA A 186 -17.47 29.92 67.22
CA ALA A 186 -16.64 30.01 68.41
C ALA A 186 -16.67 31.41 69.06
N ALA A 187 -16.69 32.48 68.26
CA ALA A 187 -16.81 33.85 68.79
C ALA A 187 -18.20 34.13 69.38
N ASN A 188 -19.25 33.51 68.86
CA ASN A 188 -20.62 33.66 69.36
C ASN A 188 -20.95 32.71 70.54
N ALA A 189 -20.10 31.72 70.82
CA ALA A 189 -20.25 30.81 71.94
C ALA A 189 -19.86 31.51 73.26
N LYS A 190 -20.82 32.19 73.89
CA LYS A 190 -20.64 32.73 75.24
C LYS A 190 -20.58 31.57 76.25
N PRO A 191 -19.65 31.60 77.24
CA PRO A 191 -19.64 30.62 78.33
C PRO A 191 -21.00 30.63 79.05
N GLN A 192 -21.64 29.46 79.16
CA GLN A 192 -22.90 29.32 79.86
C GLN A 192 -22.62 28.97 81.33
N TYR A 193 -22.99 29.87 82.24
CA TYR A 193 -22.91 29.63 83.68
C TYR A 193 -24.19 28.96 84.17
N LEU A 194 -24.05 27.81 84.82
CA LEU A 194 -25.15 27.12 85.48
C LEU A 194 -25.30 27.68 86.90
N LYS A 195 -26.53 27.98 87.31
CA LYS A 195 -26.83 28.41 88.68
C LYS A 195 -26.73 27.25 89.67
N ASP A 196 -27.19 26.08 89.25
CA ASP A 196 -26.99 24.82 89.96
C ASP A 196 -25.94 23.99 89.22
N PRO A 197 -24.72 23.84 89.77
CA PRO A 197 -23.63 23.15 89.09
C PRO A 197 -23.78 21.63 89.14
N LEU A 198 -24.68 21.08 89.98
CA LEU A 198 -24.87 19.63 90.09
C LEU A 198 -26.06 19.18 89.22
N VAL A 199 -25.77 18.62 88.05
CA VAL A 199 -26.80 18.15 87.11
C VAL A 199 -26.71 16.63 86.99
N ASN A 200 -27.79 15.92 87.32
CA ASN A 200 -27.91 14.46 87.18
C ASN A 200 -26.75 13.67 87.83
N GLY A 201 -26.30 14.11 89.02
CA GLY A 201 -25.21 13.46 89.76
C GLY A 201 -23.80 13.77 89.22
N THR A 202 -23.67 14.62 88.20
CA THR A 202 -22.38 15.09 87.67
C THR A 202 -22.20 16.58 87.96
N LEU A 203 -21.08 16.94 88.62
CA LEU A 203 -20.74 18.32 88.91
C LEU A 203 -20.12 18.99 87.68
N ILE A 204 -20.77 20.02 87.15
CA ILE A 204 -20.29 20.83 86.04
C ILE A 204 -19.59 22.06 86.59
N ILE A 205 -18.27 22.13 86.41
CA ILE A 205 -17.43 23.22 86.92
C ILE A 205 -17.38 24.33 85.87
N SER A 206 -17.77 25.55 86.26
CA SER A 206 -17.68 26.74 85.43
C SER A 206 -16.24 27.28 85.36
N ASP A 207 -16.01 28.31 84.55
CA ASP A 207 -14.71 29.01 84.52
C ASP A 207 -14.47 29.92 85.74
N ARG A 208 -15.48 30.12 86.60
CA ARG A 208 -15.45 30.96 87.81
C ARG A 208 -14.74 30.27 88.98
N ARG A 209 -13.78 29.38 88.69
CA ARG A 209 -13.03 28.61 89.68
C ARG A 209 -11.84 29.38 90.22
N ILE A 210 -11.58 29.24 91.52
CA ILE A 210 -10.41 29.82 92.18
C ILE A 210 -9.49 28.67 92.62
N PRO A 211 -8.26 28.57 92.08
CA PRO A 211 -7.34 27.50 92.47
C PRO A 211 -6.82 27.76 93.89
N LEU A 212 -7.20 26.87 94.82
CA LEU A 212 -6.66 26.85 96.19
C LEU A 212 -5.70 25.66 96.33
N ASN A 213 -4.60 25.70 95.58
CA ASN A 213 -3.60 24.65 95.58
C ASN A 213 -2.39 25.10 96.40
N GLY A 214 -2.06 24.37 97.47
CA GLY A 214 -0.87 24.61 98.29
C GLY A 214 -1.15 25.11 99.71
N ALA A 215 -0.09 25.52 100.40
CA ALA A 215 -0.17 26.03 101.77
C ALA A 215 -0.85 27.41 101.80
N ILE A 216 -1.72 27.63 102.79
CA ILE A 216 -2.44 28.89 102.96
C ILE A 216 -1.45 29.92 103.54
N THR A 217 -0.93 30.78 102.67
CA THR A 217 -0.09 31.94 103.02
C THR A 217 -0.88 33.23 102.84
N ASP A 218 -0.44 34.32 103.47
CA ASP A 218 -1.10 35.63 103.36
C ASP A 218 -1.24 36.09 101.89
N GLN A 219 -0.26 35.79 101.05
CA GLN A 219 -0.31 36.11 99.61
C GLN A 219 -1.38 35.31 98.86
N LEU A 220 -1.55 34.02 99.20
CA LEU A 220 -2.59 33.18 98.58
C LEU A 220 -3.99 33.61 99.07
N ALA A 221 -4.12 33.96 100.35
CA ALA A 221 -5.36 34.47 100.91
C ALA A 221 -5.80 35.76 100.21
N GLU A 222 -4.88 36.71 100.02
CA GLU A 222 -5.16 37.95 99.29
C GLU A 222 -5.58 37.69 97.83
N PHE A 223 -4.88 36.78 97.13
CA PHE A 223 -5.24 36.37 95.77
C PHE A 223 -6.66 35.79 95.69
N VAL A 224 -7.04 34.91 96.62
CA VAL A 224 -8.37 34.30 96.66
C VAL A 224 -9.44 35.36 96.93
N CYS A 225 -9.23 36.24 97.92
CA CYS A 225 -10.14 37.33 98.24
C CYS A 225 -10.37 38.28 97.06
N GLN A 226 -9.30 38.67 96.36
CA GLN A 226 -9.40 39.51 95.15
C GLN A 226 -10.21 38.82 94.04
N ARG A 227 -10.02 37.51 93.84
CA ARG A 227 -10.75 36.73 92.83
C ARG A 227 -12.23 36.56 93.16
N ILE A 228 -12.58 36.31 94.43
CA ILE A 228 -13.96 36.25 94.89
C ILE A 228 -14.65 37.60 94.61
N ASN A 229 -14.02 38.71 94.98
CA ASN A 229 -14.56 40.05 94.76
C ASN A 229 -14.73 40.36 93.26
N PHE A 230 -13.77 39.98 92.43
CA PHE A 230 -13.85 40.15 90.98
C PHE A 230 -15.06 39.42 90.38
N TYR A 231 -15.28 38.14 90.74
CA TYR A 231 -16.40 37.36 90.22
C TYR A 231 -17.75 37.83 90.75
N ASN A 232 -17.84 38.19 92.03
CA ASN A 232 -19.05 38.72 92.64
C ASN A 232 -19.45 40.08 92.05
N ASN A 233 -18.49 40.93 91.70
CA ASN A 233 -18.77 42.20 91.01
C ASN A 233 -19.34 42.00 89.60
N GLN A 234 -19.04 40.89 88.93
CA GLN A 234 -19.61 40.57 87.61
C GLN A 234 -21.01 39.97 87.71
N SER A 235 -21.23 39.09 88.67
CA SER A 235 -22.53 38.48 88.98
C SER A 235 -22.45 37.77 90.32
N THR A 236 -23.45 37.97 91.17
CA THR A 236 -23.59 37.28 92.45
C THR A 236 -24.47 36.04 92.36
N GLU A 237 -25.11 35.81 91.21
CA GLU A 237 -26.09 34.73 91.03
C GLU A 237 -25.44 33.38 90.66
N PHE A 238 -24.23 33.39 90.11
CA PHE A 238 -23.53 32.19 89.67
C PHE A 238 -22.49 31.72 90.70
N PRO A 239 -22.44 30.40 91.00
CA PRO A 239 -21.44 29.82 91.89
C PRO A 239 -19.99 30.09 91.45
N ILE A 240 -19.08 30.12 92.43
CA ILE A 240 -17.61 30.24 92.32
C ILE A 240 -16.99 28.93 92.80
#